data_AF-A0ABD6YQX3-F1
#
_entry.id   AF-A0ABD6YQX3-F1
#
_cell.length_a   1.000
_cell.length_b   1.000
_cell.length_c   1.000
_cell.angle_alpha   90.00
_cell.angle_beta   90.00
_cell.angle_gamma   90.00
#
_symmetry.space_group_name_H-M   'P 1'
#
loop_
_entity.id
_entity.type
_entity.pdbx_description
1 polymer ?
#
loop_
_entity_poly.entity_id
_entity_poly.type
_entity_poly.pdbx_seq_one_letter_code
_entity_poly.pdbx_strand_id
1 'polypeptide(L)'
;MSIKIFQPFWAFILPLLAWGIYMLGINNNIISEIFAGVLLIGSVLAAVHHAETIAHRLGEPFGTIILAIAITVIEVALIISLMVAGGPEAETLPRDTVLAAIMLILNGIIGLCLLIGGAKFHEQYFGKKSANTALITLISILVLTLVLPNYTTSVRGPYYNTSQLIFAAVVSLILYGSFIMVQTVRHKDYFVTEGESMPHEKVTTQKMILSLVFLVLCLGIVVLLAKTLSPSIEKMVIDIGAPKSLVGVIIAAVVLLPEGISAIKAARKNQLQTSLNLALGSALASIGLTIPAVVVVCLMYDIDLVLGIDVKSMVLLALSFFIVMLSLNQGKTNLHYGVVLLVSLVAYIFNVIVP
;
A
#
# COMPACT_ATOMS: atom_id res chain seq x y z
N MET A 1 -17.46 13.31 19.40
CA MET A 1 -18.70 12.83 18.75
C MET A 1 -18.47 11.39 18.34
N SER A 2 -19.08 10.45 19.05
CA SER A 2 -18.91 9.00 18.90
C SER A 2 -19.32 8.56 17.50
N ILE A 3 -18.39 7.94 16.75
CA ILE A 3 -18.73 7.24 15.52
C ILE A 3 -19.38 5.94 15.98
N LYS A 4 -20.72 5.88 15.99
CA LYS A 4 -21.41 4.60 15.95
C LYS A 4 -20.84 3.85 14.76
N ILE A 5 -20.09 2.78 14.98
CA ILE A 5 -19.73 1.83 13.93
C ILE A 5 -21.02 1.07 13.62
N PHE A 6 -21.93 1.76 12.93
CA PHE A 6 -23.04 1.13 12.26
C PHE A 6 -22.39 0.21 11.25
N GLN A 7 -22.48 -1.11 11.48
CA GLN A 7 -22.01 -2.14 10.55
C GLN A 7 -22.73 -1.89 9.24
N PRO A 8 -22.07 -1.24 8.28
CA PRO A 8 -22.82 -0.56 7.27
C PRO A 8 -23.15 -1.61 6.22
N PHE A 9 -24.43 -1.72 5.87
CA PHE A 9 -24.97 -2.85 5.12
C PHE A 9 -24.21 -3.12 3.80
N TRP A 10 -23.65 -2.06 3.19
CA TRP A 10 -22.79 -2.14 2.01
C TRP A 10 -21.54 -3.02 2.20
N ALA A 11 -20.92 -3.05 3.39
CA ALA A 11 -19.73 -3.85 3.66
C ALA A 11 -19.99 -5.37 3.54
N PHE A 12 -21.23 -5.80 3.72
CA PHE A 12 -21.63 -7.20 3.57
C PHE A 12 -22.15 -7.51 2.16
N ILE A 13 -22.94 -6.60 1.58
CA ILE A 13 -23.57 -6.83 0.28
C ILE A 13 -22.54 -6.81 -0.85
N LEU A 14 -21.66 -5.82 -0.89
CA LEU A 14 -20.74 -5.62 -2.01
C LEU A 14 -19.85 -6.84 -2.29
N PRO A 15 -19.19 -7.46 -1.29
CA PRO A 15 -18.41 -8.66 -1.55
C PRO A 15 -19.29 -9.86 -1.96
N LEU A 16 -20.53 -9.97 -1.47
CA LEU A 16 -21.45 -11.01 -1.91
C LEU A 16 -21.93 -10.82 -3.36
N LEU A 17 -22.21 -9.57 -3.76
CA LEU A 17 -22.53 -9.23 -5.15
C LEU A 17 -21.32 -9.45 -6.07
N ALA A 18 -20.12 -9.13 -5.60
CA ALA A 18 -18.86 -9.40 -6.30
C ALA A 18 -18.68 -10.91 -6.56
N TRP A 19 -18.97 -11.75 -5.56
CA TRP A 19 -19.00 -13.20 -5.75
C TRP A 19 -20.08 -13.64 -6.73
N GLY A 20 -21.27 -13.04 -6.66
CA GLY A 20 -22.37 -13.32 -7.57
C GLY A 20 -22.02 -13.05 -9.03
N ILE A 21 -21.44 -11.88 -9.33
CA ILE A 21 -21.05 -11.54 -10.71
C ILE A 21 -19.90 -12.42 -11.21
N TYR A 22 -18.93 -12.73 -10.34
CA TYR A 22 -17.83 -13.61 -10.71
C TYR A 22 -18.34 -15.00 -11.10
N MET A 23 -19.29 -15.55 -10.34
CA MET A 23 -19.90 -16.86 -10.63
C MET A 23 -20.79 -16.86 -11.87
N LEU A 24 -21.47 -15.75 -12.17
CA LEU A 24 -22.28 -15.61 -13.38
C LEU A 24 -21.45 -15.46 -14.66
N GLY A 25 -20.16 -15.15 -14.51
CA GLY A 25 -19.26 -14.88 -15.62
C GLY A 25 -19.32 -13.43 -16.08
N ILE A 26 -18.15 -12.81 -16.20
CA ILE A 26 -18.01 -11.48 -16.81
C ILE A 26 -17.97 -11.68 -18.32
N ASN A 27 -19.15 -11.64 -18.97
CA ASN A 27 -19.23 -11.60 -20.43
C ASN A 27 -18.52 -10.33 -20.89
N ASN A 28 -17.40 -10.42 -21.65
CA ASN A 28 -16.48 -9.36 -22.16
C ASN A 28 -17.15 -8.09 -22.75
N ASN A 29 -18.06 -7.49 -22.01
CA ASN A 29 -18.86 -6.32 -22.32
C ASN A 29 -18.36 -5.23 -21.39
N ILE A 30 -18.11 -4.04 -21.94
CA ILE A 30 -17.54 -2.95 -21.16
C ILE A 30 -18.37 -2.58 -19.92
N ILE A 31 -19.70 -2.76 -19.99
CA ILE A 31 -20.61 -2.51 -18.87
C ILE A 31 -20.40 -3.51 -17.73
N SER A 32 -20.21 -4.79 -18.03
CA SER A 32 -19.97 -5.82 -17.00
C SER A 32 -18.58 -5.64 -16.38
N GLU A 33 -17.59 -5.25 -17.15
CA GLU A 33 -16.23 -4.92 -16.68
C GLU A 33 -16.23 -3.70 -15.75
N ILE A 34 -16.88 -2.60 -16.14
CA ILE A 34 -17.02 -1.40 -15.30
C ILE A 34 -17.75 -1.77 -13.99
N PHE A 35 -18.84 -2.52 -14.09
CA PHE A 35 -19.60 -2.91 -12.91
C PHE A 35 -18.80 -3.84 -11.98
N ALA A 36 -18.04 -4.79 -12.54
CA ALA A 36 -17.11 -5.61 -11.79
C ALA A 36 -15.98 -4.79 -11.15
N GLY A 37 -15.47 -3.76 -11.83
CA GLY A 37 -14.49 -2.81 -11.28
C GLY A 37 -15.02 -2.03 -10.08
N VAL A 38 -16.27 -1.55 -10.15
CA VAL A 38 -16.95 -0.89 -9.02
C VAL A 38 -17.12 -1.85 -7.85
N LEU A 39 -17.52 -3.10 -8.11
CA LEU A 39 -17.65 -4.14 -7.08
C LEU A 39 -16.31 -4.54 -6.47
N LEU A 40 -15.23 -4.53 -7.25
CA LEU A 40 -13.87 -4.76 -6.76
C LEU A 40 -13.48 -3.64 -5.78
N ILE A 41 -13.62 -2.36 -6.16
CA ILE A 41 -13.34 -1.22 -5.26
C ILE A 41 -14.21 -1.32 -4.00
N GLY A 42 -15.50 -1.63 -4.16
CA GLY A 42 -16.43 -1.85 -3.05
C GLY A 42 -15.98 -2.97 -2.10
N SER A 43 -15.47 -4.07 -2.64
CA SER A 43 -14.96 -5.21 -1.87
C SER A 43 -13.65 -4.90 -1.15
N VAL A 44 -12.76 -4.10 -1.76
CA VAL A 44 -11.55 -3.59 -1.11
C VAL A 44 -11.92 -2.69 0.09
N LEU A 45 -12.88 -1.77 -0.09
CA LEU A 45 -13.37 -0.93 1.00
C LEU A 45 -14.04 -1.75 2.12
N ALA A 46 -14.81 -2.78 1.77
CA ALA A 46 -15.40 -3.71 2.72
C ALA A 46 -14.34 -4.50 3.51
N ALA A 47 -13.31 -5.01 2.83
CA ALA A 47 -12.18 -5.69 3.47
C ALA A 47 -11.53 -4.80 4.53
N VAL A 48 -11.25 -3.55 4.18
CA VAL A 48 -10.65 -2.59 5.12
C VAL A 48 -11.57 -2.26 6.28
N HIS A 49 -12.88 -2.11 6.07
CA HIS A 49 -13.82 -1.92 7.16
C HIS A 49 -13.81 -3.09 8.17
N HIS A 50 -13.73 -4.33 7.67
CA HIS A 50 -13.62 -5.51 8.52
C HIS A 50 -12.27 -5.57 9.24
N ALA A 51 -11.17 -5.22 8.57
CA ALA A 51 -9.85 -5.11 9.19
C ALA A 51 -9.80 -4.02 10.28
N GLU A 52 -10.42 -2.85 10.05
CA GLU A 52 -10.57 -1.78 11.05
C GLU A 52 -11.38 -2.25 12.26
N THR A 53 -12.46 -3.02 12.05
CA THR A 53 -13.26 -3.57 13.15
C THR A 53 -12.44 -4.52 14.03
N ILE A 54 -11.55 -5.31 13.42
CA ILE A 54 -10.62 -6.18 14.14
C ILE A 54 -9.56 -5.34 14.87
N ALA A 55 -8.97 -4.36 14.18
CA ALA A 55 -7.97 -3.44 14.72
C ALA A 55 -8.47 -2.67 15.95
N HIS A 56 -9.72 -2.21 15.92
CA HIS A 56 -10.35 -1.52 17.05
C HIS A 56 -10.41 -2.35 18.32
N ARG A 57 -10.54 -3.68 18.21
CA ARG A 57 -10.56 -4.57 19.37
C ARG A 57 -9.16 -4.76 19.96
N LEU A 58 -8.13 -4.70 19.12
CA LEU A 58 -6.74 -4.94 19.50
C LEU A 58 -6.09 -3.70 20.13
N GLY A 59 -6.55 -2.51 19.76
CA GLY A 59 -6.01 -1.24 20.23
C GLY A 59 -4.63 -0.91 19.65
N GLU A 60 -4.12 0.28 19.93
CA GLU A 60 -2.83 0.73 19.40
C GLU A 60 -1.65 0.20 20.24
N PRO A 61 -0.55 -0.27 19.60
CA PRO A 61 -0.22 -0.12 18.17
C PRO A 61 -0.59 -1.34 17.29
N PHE A 62 -1.15 -2.40 17.89
CA PHE A 62 -1.44 -3.66 17.18
C PHE A 62 -2.52 -3.52 16.11
N GLY A 63 -3.49 -2.64 16.32
CA GLY A 63 -4.55 -2.33 15.36
C GLY A 63 -3.99 -1.80 14.03
N THR A 64 -3.10 -0.81 14.09
CA THR A 64 -2.41 -0.27 12.90
C THR A 64 -1.65 -1.37 12.14
N ILE A 65 -0.97 -2.27 12.86
CA ILE A 65 -0.17 -3.35 12.25
C ILE A 65 -1.07 -4.37 11.53
N ILE A 66 -2.17 -4.79 12.16
CA ILE A 66 -3.08 -5.75 11.53
C ILE A 66 -3.77 -5.16 10.31
N LEU A 67 -4.10 -3.87 10.34
CA LEU A 67 -4.61 -3.16 9.18
C LEU A 67 -3.60 -3.18 8.03
N ALA A 68 -2.34 -2.80 8.31
CA ALA A 68 -1.28 -2.78 7.31
C ALA A 68 -1.02 -4.18 6.71
N ILE A 69 -0.98 -5.22 7.55
CA ILE A 69 -0.82 -6.61 7.10
C ILE A 69 -2.01 -7.05 6.23
N ALA A 70 -3.24 -6.76 6.63
CA ALA A 70 -4.43 -7.15 5.86
C ALA A 70 -4.43 -6.53 4.45
N ILE A 71 -4.07 -5.25 4.35
CA ILE A 71 -3.96 -4.54 3.06
C ILE A 71 -2.80 -5.10 2.24
N THR A 72 -1.66 -5.34 2.88
CA THR A 72 -0.49 -5.91 2.19
C THR A 72 -0.79 -7.32 1.67
N VAL A 73 -1.58 -8.12 2.39
CA VAL A 73 -2.00 -9.44 1.89
C VAL A 73 -2.83 -9.31 0.61
N ILE A 74 -3.71 -8.30 0.52
CA ILE A 74 -4.42 -8.00 -0.74
C ILE A 74 -3.42 -7.67 -1.84
N GLU A 75 -2.50 -6.74 -1.57
CA GLU A 75 -1.49 -6.29 -2.52
C GLU A 75 -0.65 -7.47 -3.06
N VAL A 76 -0.09 -8.27 -2.16
CA VAL A 76 0.75 -9.42 -2.47
C VAL A 76 -0.03 -10.47 -3.26
N ALA A 77 -1.26 -10.78 -2.85
CA ALA A 77 -2.07 -11.77 -3.55
C ALA A 77 -2.41 -11.31 -4.98
N LEU A 78 -2.65 -10.01 -5.18
CA LEU A 78 -2.86 -9.42 -6.50
C LEU A 78 -1.61 -9.49 -7.37
N ILE A 79 -0.47 -9.04 -6.84
CA ILE A 79 0.81 -9.09 -7.56
C ILE A 79 1.14 -10.52 -7.99
N ILE A 80 1.05 -11.48 -7.07
CA ILE A 80 1.34 -12.89 -7.37
C ILE A 80 0.36 -13.45 -8.41
N SER A 81 -0.93 -13.18 -8.26
CA SER A 81 -1.97 -13.69 -9.18
C SER A 81 -1.73 -13.22 -10.62
N LEU A 82 -1.34 -11.95 -10.79
CA LEU A 82 -1.05 -11.37 -12.10
C LEU A 82 0.31 -11.78 -12.63
N MET A 83 1.33 -11.88 -11.78
CA MET A 83 2.65 -12.36 -12.16
C MET A 83 2.59 -13.79 -12.70
N VAL A 84 1.86 -14.68 -12.01
CA VAL A 84 1.69 -16.08 -12.45
C VAL A 84 0.83 -16.19 -13.71
N ALA A 85 -0.13 -15.29 -13.91
CA ALA A 85 -1.01 -15.31 -15.08
C ALA A 85 -0.42 -14.62 -16.32
N GLY A 86 0.44 -13.61 -16.15
CA GLY A 86 0.91 -12.72 -17.22
C GLY A 86 2.13 -13.22 -17.98
N GLY A 87 2.76 -14.32 -17.57
CA GLY A 87 3.89 -14.92 -18.27
C GLY A 87 5.15 -14.02 -18.29
N PRO A 88 6.02 -14.12 -19.32
CA PRO A 88 7.30 -13.41 -19.37
C PRO A 88 7.18 -11.87 -19.38
N GLU A 89 6.03 -11.34 -19.78
CA GLU A 89 5.83 -9.88 -19.81
C GLU A 89 5.50 -9.31 -18.42
N ALA A 90 5.27 -10.18 -17.41
CA ALA A 90 4.93 -9.79 -16.05
C ALA A 90 6.13 -9.77 -15.09
N GLU A 91 7.36 -10.03 -15.56
CA GLU A 91 8.58 -10.05 -14.73
C GLU A 91 8.84 -8.73 -14.00
N THR A 92 8.43 -7.59 -14.58
CA THR A 92 8.59 -6.26 -13.99
C THR A 92 7.39 -5.83 -13.15
N LEU A 93 6.25 -6.51 -13.25
CA LEU A 93 5.00 -6.11 -12.62
C LEU A 93 5.10 -6.00 -11.09
N PRO A 94 5.75 -6.93 -10.36
CA PRO A 94 5.93 -6.80 -8.92
C PRO A 94 6.73 -5.54 -8.55
N ARG A 95 7.84 -5.29 -9.25
CA ARG A 95 8.67 -4.10 -9.05
C ARG A 95 7.88 -2.82 -9.30
N ASP A 96 7.19 -2.75 -10.43
CA ASP A 96 6.46 -1.55 -10.85
C ASP A 96 5.30 -1.25 -9.89
N THR A 97 4.61 -2.29 -9.40
CA THR A 97 3.51 -2.15 -8.43
C THR A 97 4.03 -1.68 -7.06
N VAL A 98 5.10 -2.29 -6.53
CA VAL A 98 5.70 -1.89 -5.25
C VAL A 98 6.27 -0.48 -5.31
N LEU A 99 6.97 -0.12 -6.40
CA LEU A 99 7.46 1.24 -6.61
C LEU A 99 6.29 2.23 -6.66
N ALA A 100 5.23 1.92 -7.42
CA ALA A 100 4.06 2.76 -7.50
C ALA A 100 3.38 2.94 -6.14
N ALA A 101 3.25 1.87 -5.36
CA ALA A 101 2.67 1.94 -4.02
C ALA A 101 3.43 2.92 -3.13
N ILE A 102 4.76 2.83 -3.12
CA ILE A 102 5.62 3.72 -2.34
C ILE A 102 5.51 5.17 -2.84
N MET A 103 5.52 5.38 -4.15
CA MET A 103 5.38 6.73 -4.73
C MET A 103 4.03 7.34 -4.41
N LEU A 104 2.94 6.56 -4.45
CA LEU A 104 1.59 6.98 -4.08
C LEU A 104 1.49 7.31 -2.59
N ILE A 105 2.14 6.54 -1.73
CA ILE A 105 2.13 6.82 -0.28
C ILE A 105 2.93 8.08 0.02
N LEU A 106 4.19 8.15 -0.41
CA LEU A 106 5.10 9.24 -0.08
C LEU A 106 4.66 10.58 -0.67
N ASN A 107 4.20 10.57 -1.92
CA ASN A 107 3.87 11.82 -2.62
C ASN A 107 2.37 12.10 -2.60
N GLY A 108 1.53 11.08 -2.73
CA GLY A 108 0.08 11.21 -2.77
C GLY A 108 -0.55 11.30 -1.39
N ILE A 109 -0.47 10.23 -0.60
CA ILE A 109 -1.15 10.15 0.69
C ILE A 109 -0.55 11.15 1.67
N ILE A 110 0.78 11.14 1.88
CA ILE A 110 1.43 12.13 2.78
C ILE A 110 1.24 13.55 2.23
N GLY A 111 1.39 13.76 0.92
CA GLY A 111 1.18 15.07 0.29
C GLY A 111 -0.22 15.64 0.54
N LEU A 112 -1.27 14.83 0.32
CA LEU A 112 -2.67 15.20 0.62
C LEU A 112 -2.89 15.46 2.10
N CYS A 113 -2.31 14.65 2.99
CA CYS A 113 -2.44 14.83 4.43
C CYS A 113 -1.82 16.15 4.89
N LEU A 114 -0.62 16.48 4.41
CA LEU A 114 0.05 17.75 4.70
C LEU A 114 -0.69 18.95 4.09
N LEU A 115 -1.18 18.83 2.86
CA LEU A 115 -1.93 19.89 2.18
C LEU A 115 -3.25 20.19 2.92
N ILE A 116 -4.09 19.18 3.12
CA ILE A 116 -5.41 19.33 3.73
C ILE A 116 -5.29 19.71 5.20
N GLY A 117 -4.33 19.10 5.90
CA GLY A 117 -4.02 19.38 7.29
C GLY A 117 -3.51 20.81 7.50
N GLY A 118 -2.52 21.23 6.69
CA GLY A 118 -1.97 22.59 6.70
C GLY A 118 -2.99 23.65 6.27
N ALA A 119 -3.84 23.36 5.28
CA ALA A 119 -4.87 24.31 4.83
C ALA A 119 -5.92 24.60 5.92
N LYS A 120 -6.23 23.60 6.75
CA LYS A 120 -7.26 23.72 7.78
C LYS A 120 -6.71 24.23 9.11
N PHE A 121 -5.54 23.76 9.54
CA PHE A 121 -4.99 24.01 10.87
C PHE A 121 -3.77 24.93 10.88
N HIS A 122 -3.29 25.38 9.71
CA HIS A 122 -2.02 26.10 9.49
C HIS A 122 -0.79 25.24 9.82
N GLU A 123 -0.67 24.80 11.08
CA GLU A 123 0.39 23.89 11.55
C GLU A 123 -0.23 22.75 12.38
N GLN A 124 0.24 21.53 12.17
CA GLN A 124 -0.09 20.36 12.98
C GLN A 124 1.19 19.69 13.47
N TYR A 125 1.18 19.20 14.70
CA TYR A 125 2.37 18.63 15.34
C TYR A 125 2.35 17.10 15.27
N PHE A 126 3.55 16.51 15.20
CA PHE A 126 3.75 15.07 15.22
C PHE A 126 5.14 14.72 15.77
N GLY A 127 5.28 13.49 16.25
CA GLY A 127 6.50 12.92 16.77
C GLY A 127 7.50 12.60 15.65
N LYS A 128 8.55 13.43 15.54
CA LYS A 128 9.67 13.25 14.60
C LYS A 128 10.30 11.85 14.65
N LYS A 129 10.36 11.27 15.85
CA LYS A 129 11.02 9.98 16.08
C LYS A 129 10.32 8.81 15.38
N SER A 130 8.99 8.79 15.36
CA SER A 130 8.23 7.75 14.62
C SER A 130 8.48 7.88 13.13
N ALA A 131 8.31 9.09 12.57
CA ALA A 131 8.51 9.34 11.14
C ALA A 131 9.93 8.97 10.68
N ASN A 132 10.96 9.41 11.42
CA ASN A 132 12.35 9.11 11.08
C ASN A 132 12.65 7.61 11.15
N THR A 133 12.14 6.91 12.17
CA THR A 133 12.33 5.45 12.29
C THR A 133 11.73 4.74 11.07
N ALA A 134 10.52 5.12 10.67
CA ALA A 134 9.87 4.51 9.52
C ALA A 134 10.60 4.81 8.20
N LEU A 135 11.01 6.06 7.97
CA LEU A 135 11.73 6.46 6.76
C LEU A 135 13.11 5.79 6.63
N ILE A 136 13.87 5.66 7.72
CA ILE A 136 15.18 5.01 7.73
C ILE A 136 15.04 3.53 7.36
N THR A 137 14.05 2.84 7.91
CA THR A 137 13.77 1.45 7.53
C THR A 137 13.34 1.36 6.07
N LEU A 138 12.45 2.25 5.62
CA LEU A 138 11.88 2.21 4.28
C LEU A 138 12.94 2.44 3.20
N ILE A 139 13.78 3.48 3.36
CA ILE A 139 14.88 3.75 2.42
C ILE A 139 15.89 2.61 2.38
N SER A 140 16.15 1.97 3.52
CA SER A 140 17.07 0.83 3.60
C SER A 140 16.54 -0.36 2.80
N ILE A 141 15.25 -0.72 2.97
CA ILE A 141 14.65 -1.81 2.19
C ILE A 141 14.68 -1.47 0.71
N LEU A 142 14.20 -0.28 0.32
CA LEU A 142 14.13 0.18 -1.07
C LEU A 142 15.47 0.15 -1.79
N VAL A 143 16.52 0.68 -1.17
CA VAL A 143 17.84 0.73 -1.81
C VAL A 143 18.38 -0.69 -1.98
N LEU A 144 18.25 -1.53 -0.95
CA LEU A 144 18.75 -2.90 -0.99
C LEU A 144 17.95 -3.81 -1.94
N THR A 145 16.67 -3.56 -2.15
CA THR A 145 15.82 -4.42 -3.00
C THR A 145 15.65 -3.90 -4.41
N LEU A 146 15.42 -2.60 -4.61
CA LEU A 146 15.03 -2.04 -5.92
C LEU A 146 16.16 -1.25 -6.62
N VAL A 147 17.10 -0.66 -5.88
CA VAL A 147 18.17 0.17 -6.46
C VAL A 147 19.44 -0.65 -6.70
N LEU A 148 19.89 -1.38 -5.69
CA LEU A 148 21.14 -2.13 -5.68
C LEU A 148 21.23 -3.24 -6.77
N PRO A 149 20.16 -3.94 -7.20
CA PRO A 149 20.26 -4.93 -8.29
C PRO A 149 20.96 -4.40 -9.53
N ASN A 150 20.71 -3.13 -9.90
CA ASN A 150 21.28 -2.48 -11.07
C ASN A 150 22.81 -2.32 -11.04
N TYR A 151 23.42 -2.43 -9.87
CA TYR A 151 24.85 -2.18 -9.65
C TYR A 151 25.61 -3.42 -9.21
N THR A 152 24.95 -4.57 -9.11
CA THR A 152 25.64 -5.82 -8.84
C THR A 152 26.31 -6.37 -10.10
N THR A 153 27.41 -7.10 -9.92
CA THR A 153 28.20 -7.66 -11.03
C THR A 153 27.96 -9.14 -11.27
N SER A 154 27.14 -9.79 -10.42
CA SER A 154 26.93 -11.25 -10.45
C SER A 154 26.05 -11.69 -11.62
N VAL A 155 25.06 -10.88 -11.99
CA VAL A 155 24.17 -11.10 -13.14
C VAL A 155 24.11 -9.80 -13.92
N ARG A 156 24.09 -9.89 -15.25
CA ARG A 156 23.94 -8.69 -16.09
C ARG A 156 22.49 -8.21 -16.06
N GLY A 157 22.31 -6.92 -15.89
CA GLY A 157 21.00 -6.27 -15.95
C GLY A 157 20.40 -6.02 -14.55
N PRO A 158 19.10 -5.69 -14.49
CA PRO A 158 18.39 -5.29 -13.26
C PRO A 158 17.99 -6.48 -12.36
N TYR A 159 18.80 -7.54 -12.35
CA TYR A 159 18.48 -8.83 -11.73
C TYR A 159 19.38 -9.12 -10.55
N TYR A 160 18.84 -9.89 -9.61
CA TYR A 160 19.62 -10.58 -8.59
C TYR A 160 19.75 -12.06 -8.95
N ASN A 161 20.91 -12.66 -8.63
CA ASN A 161 20.98 -14.12 -8.59
C ASN A 161 20.19 -14.69 -7.42
N THR A 162 19.99 -16.01 -7.39
CA THR A 162 19.24 -16.70 -6.34
C THR A 162 19.72 -16.35 -4.92
N SER A 163 21.02 -16.33 -4.66
CA SER A 163 21.57 -16.00 -3.34
C SER A 163 21.28 -14.55 -2.94
N GLN A 164 21.36 -13.62 -3.89
CA GLN A 164 21.04 -12.20 -3.68
C GLN A 164 19.53 -11.98 -3.48
N LEU A 165 18.67 -12.72 -4.18
CA LEU A 165 17.22 -12.68 -3.96
C LEU A 165 16.85 -13.15 -2.55
N ILE A 166 17.40 -14.30 -2.11
CA ILE A 166 17.19 -14.81 -0.76
C ILE A 166 17.70 -13.81 0.28
N PHE A 167 18.88 -13.24 0.06
CA PHE A 167 19.41 -12.18 0.92
C PHE A 167 18.48 -10.96 1.00
N ALA A 168 18.00 -10.47 -0.15
CA ALA A 168 17.10 -9.32 -0.21
C ALA A 168 15.77 -9.60 0.52
N ALA A 169 15.21 -10.80 0.36
CA ALA A 169 14.01 -11.23 1.08
C ALA A 169 14.24 -11.29 2.61
N VAL A 170 15.33 -11.94 3.05
CA VAL A 170 15.64 -12.06 4.49
C VAL A 170 15.91 -10.70 5.12
N VAL A 171 16.69 -9.84 4.46
CA VAL A 171 16.99 -8.49 4.99
C VAL A 171 15.73 -7.63 5.05
N SER A 172 14.83 -7.73 4.07
CA SER A 172 13.53 -7.03 4.09
C SER A 172 12.70 -7.45 5.30
N LEU A 173 12.62 -8.75 5.59
CA LEU A 173 11.94 -9.27 6.78
C LEU A 173 12.60 -8.82 8.09
N ILE A 174 13.92 -8.81 8.15
CA ILE A 174 14.66 -8.34 9.34
C ILE A 174 14.38 -6.86 9.59
N LEU A 175 14.47 -6.01 8.56
CA LEU A 175 14.25 -4.58 8.66
C LEU A 175 12.78 -4.27 9.04
N TYR A 176 11.82 -4.91 8.37
CA TYR A 176 10.40 -4.75 8.72
C TYR A 176 10.09 -5.28 10.12
N GLY A 177 10.60 -6.47 10.48
CA GLY A 177 10.44 -7.04 11.81
C GLY A 177 11.05 -6.18 12.91
N SER A 178 12.22 -5.58 12.66
CA SER A 178 12.85 -4.61 13.56
C SER A 178 11.97 -3.38 13.76
N PHE A 179 11.42 -2.83 12.68
CA PHE A 179 10.48 -1.72 12.76
C PHE A 179 9.23 -2.07 13.59
N ILE A 180 8.63 -3.24 13.35
CA ILE A 180 7.48 -3.72 14.13
C ILE A 180 7.85 -3.87 15.61
N MET A 181 9.02 -4.40 15.95
CA MET A 181 9.49 -4.51 17.34
C MET A 181 9.65 -3.14 18.01
N VAL A 182 10.15 -2.15 17.28
CA VAL A 182 10.29 -0.77 17.75
C VAL A 182 8.92 -0.12 17.94
N GLN A 183 8.00 -0.31 17.00
CA GLN A 183 6.63 0.23 17.03
C GLN A 183 5.77 -0.41 18.14
N THR A 184 5.96 -1.70 18.44
CA THR A 184 5.11 -2.45 19.37
C THR A 184 5.61 -2.49 20.81
N VAL A 185 6.92 -2.70 20.99
CA VAL A 185 7.50 -3.01 22.30
C VAL A 185 8.50 -1.94 22.73
N ARG A 186 9.58 -1.73 21.97
CA ARG A 186 10.75 -1.01 22.49
C ARG A 186 10.55 0.50 22.58
N HIS A 187 9.87 1.11 21.61
CA HIS A 187 9.66 2.56 21.55
C HIS A 187 8.22 2.89 21.15
N LYS A 188 7.25 2.14 21.69
CA LYS A 188 5.81 2.34 21.47
C LYS A 188 5.39 3.80 21.66
N ASP A 189 5.98 4.48 22.64
CA ASP A 189 5.69 5.88 22.97
C ASP A 189 5.98 6.85 21.82
N TYR A 190 6.77 6.46 20.83
CA TYR A 190 7.02 7.30 19.64
C TYR A 190 5.84 7.29 18.67
N PHE A 191 4.98 6.27 18.76
CA PHE A 191 3.91 6.00 17.80
C PHE A 191 2.52 6.24 18.38
N VAL A 192 2.38 6.34 19.71
CA VAL A 192 1.10 6.60 20.38
C VAL A 192 0.97 8.09 20.71
N THR A 193 -0.18 8.69 20.37
CA THR A 193 -0.50 10.08 20.75
C THR A 193 -1.07 10.11 22.17
N GLU A 194 -0.51 10.93 23.06
CA GLU A 194 -1.07 11.16 24.40
C GLU A 194 -2.50 11.75 24.29
N GLY A 195 -3.49 11.06 24.88
CA GLY A 195 -4.89 11.52 24.91
C GLY A 195 -5.87 10.83 23.95
N GLU A 196 -5.43 9.89 23.11
CA GLU A 196 -6.31 9.08 22.25
C GLU A 196 -6.80 7.78 22.91
N SER A 197 -7.07 7.80 24.22
CA SER A 197 -7.91 6.77 24.85
C SER A 197 -9.37 7.01 24.46
N MET A 198 -9.71 6.76 23.19
CA MET A 198 -11.12 6.66 22.80
C MET A 198 -11.78 5.61 23.69
N PRO A 199 -12.94 5.89 24.33
CA PRO A 199 -13.64 4.90 25.11
C PRO A 199 -13.94 3.71 24.20
N HIS A 200 -13.22 2.60 24.40
CA HIS A 200 -13.32 1.41 23.58
C HIS A 200 -14.70 0.79 23.79
N GLU A 201 -15.58 0.95 22.81
CA GLU A 201 -16.78 0.13 22.74
C GLU A 201 -16.31 -1.32 22.53
N LYS A 202 -16.55 -2.18 23.52
CA LYS A 202 -16.06 -3.56 23.49
C LYS A 202 -16.66 -4.29 22.28
N VAL A 203 -15.86 -4.51 21.25
CA VAL A 203 -16.25 -5.35 20.10
C VAL A 203 -16.54 -6.76 20.61
N THR A 204 -17.78 -7.21 20.49
CA THR A 204 -18.21 -8.55 20.87
C THR A 204 -17.46 -9.62 20.07
N THR A 205 -17.13 -10.76 20.68
CA THR A 205 -16.42 -11.87 20.00
C THR A 205 -17.12 -12.32 18.72
N GLN A 206 -18.46 -12.35 18.70
CA GLN A 206 -19.25 -12.66 17.50
C GLN A 206 -18.98 -11.68 16.34
N LYS A 207 -18.93 -10.37 16.62
CA LYS A 207 -18.64 -9.34 15.61
C LYS A 207 -17.22 -9.46 15.06
N MET A 208 -16.26 -9.85 15.91
CA MET A 208 -14.88 -10.10 15.48
C MET A 208 -14.82 -11.30 14.53
N ILE A 209 -15.42 -12.43 14.90
CA ILE A 209 -15.42 -13.64 14.06
C ILE A 209 -16.12 -13.36 12.72
N LEU A 210 -17.27 -12.67 12.76
CA LEU A 210 -17.97 -12.27 11.54
C LEU A 210 -17.11 -11.38 10.64
N SER A 211 -16.44 -10.38 11.22
CA SER A 211 -15.55 -9.50 10.45
C SER A 211 -14.35 -10.26 9.90
N LEU A 212 -13.80 -11.22 10.63
CA LEU A 212 -12.69 -12.05 10.16
C LEU A 212 -13.12 -12.96 8.99
N VAL A 213 -14.30 -13.58 9.06
CA VAL A 213 -14.85 -14.39 7.96
C VAL A 213 -15.09 -13.53 6.72
N PHE A 214 -15.74 -12.38 6.88
CA PHE A 214 -15.99 -11.48 5.75
C PHE A 214 -14.71 -10.85 5.20
N LEU A 215 -13.70 -10.59 6.03
CA LEU A 215 -12.39 -10.15 5.57
C LEU A 215 -11.81 -11.19 4.60
N VAL A 216 -11.75 -12.47 5.00
CA VAL A 216 -11.24 -13.56 4.13
C VAL A 216 -12.07 -13.69 2.85
N LEU A 217 -13.40 -13.55 2.94
CA LEU A 217 -14.30 -13.60 1.78
C LEU A 217 -14.04 -12.42 0.82
N CYS A 218 -13.80 -11.22 1.33
CA CYS A 218 -13.42 -10.04 0.55
C CYS A 218 -12.05 -10.23 -0.11
N LEU A 219 -11.06 -10.73 0.63
CA LEU A 219 -9.73 -11.03 0.09
C LEU A 219 -9.82 -11.96 -1.12
N GLY A 220 -10.58 -13.06 -0.99
CA GLY A 220 -10.77 -14.02 -2.07
C GLY A 220 -11.35 -13.37 -3.33
N ILE A 221 -12.45 -12.62 -3.20
CA ILE A 221 -13.10 -12.03 -4.37
C ILE A 221 -12.33 -10.88 -5.00
N VAL A 222 -11.61 -10.08 -4.21
CA VAL A 222 -10.74 -9.01 -4.74
C VAL A 222 -9.67 -9.62 -5.64
N VAL A 223 -9.03 -10.72 -5.20
CA VAL A 223 -8.02 -11.41 -6.01
C VAL A 223 -8.59 -11.98 -7.31
N LEU A 224 -9.76 -12.61 -7.23
CA LEU A 224 -10.42 -13.22 -8.40
C LEU A 224 -10.90 -12.16 -9.40
N LEU A 225 -11.55 -11.10 -8.94
CA LEU A 225 -12.01 -10.02 -9.81
C LEU A 225 -10.83 -9.26 -10.45
N ALA A 226 -9.79 -8.95 -9.69
CA ALA A 226 -8.63 -8.26 -10.24
C ALA A 226 -7.92 -9.09 -11.30
N LYS A 227 -7.77 -10.41 -11.08
CA LYS A 227 -7.24 -11.32 -12.09
C LYS A 227 -8.09 -11.30 -13.37
N THR A 228 -9.41 -11.28 -13.22
CA THR A 228 -10.34 -11.28 -14.36
C THR A 228 -10.34 -9.94 -15.10
N LEU A 229 -10.15 -8.82 -14.38
CA LEU A 229 -10.14 -7.48 -14.95
C LEU A 229 -8.78 -7.04 -15.51
N SER A 230 -7.69 -7.68 -15.11
CA SER A 230 -6.34 -7.26 -15.51
C SER A 230 -6.13 -7.22 -17.02
N PRO A 231 -6.55 -8.21 -17.84
CA PRO A 231 -6.40 -8.12 -19.29
C PRO A 231 -7.15 -6.94 -19.90
N SER A 232 -8.33 -6.60 -19.36
CA SER A 232 -9.13 -5.46 -19.81
C SER A 232 -8.47 -4.13 -19.42
N ILE A 233 -7.90 -4.03 -18.21
CA ILE A 233 -7.11 -2.87 -17.78
C ILE A 233 -5.87 -2.71 -18.67
N GLU A 234 -5.15 -3.79 -18.93
CA GLU A 234 -3.97 -3.79 -19.80
C GLU A 234 -4.30 -3.33 -21.22
N LYS A 235 -5.37 -3.87 -21.80
CA LYS A 235 -5.86 -3.45 -23.12
C LYS A 235 -6.22 -1.96 -23.13
N MET A 236 -6.92 -1.47 -22.11
CA MET A 236 -7.27 -0.05 -22.00
C MET A 236 -6.02 0.84 -21.94
N VAL A 237 -4.99 0.42 -21.20
CA VAL A 237 -3.70 1.12 -21.10
C VAL A 237 -2.97 1.15 -22.45
N ILE A 238 -2.96 0.03 -23.18
CA ILE A 238 -2.35 -0.05 -24.51
C ILE A 238 -3.12 0.79 -25.54
N ASP A 239 -4.45 0.76 -25.50
CA ASP A 239 -5.32 1.50 -26.43
C ASP A 239 -5.13 3.03 -26.32
N ILE A 240 -4.77 3.54 -25.13
CA ILE A 240 -4.42 4.97 -24.93
C ILE A 240 -2.93 5.27 -25.21
N GLY A 241 -2.14 4.28 -25.63
CA GLY A 241 -0.72 4.42 -25.94
C GLY A 241 0.20 4.49 -24.72
N ALA A 242 -0.27 4.11 -23.53
CA ALA A 242 0.51 4.13 -22.30
C ALA A 242 1.24 2.79 -22.05
N PRO A 243 2.37 2.78 -21.32
CA PRO A 243 3.13 1.56 -21.07
C PRO A 243 2.51 0.68 -19.98
N LYS A 244 2.82 -0.63 -20.01
CA LYS A 244 2.31 -1.63 -19.06
C LYS A 244 2.62 -1.32 -17.59
N SER A 245 3.69 -0.56 -17.31
CA SER A 245 4.01 -0.09 -15.95
C SER A 245 2.87 0.73 -15.31
N LEU A 246 2.01 1.37 -16.12
CA LEU A 246 0.81 2.06 -15.64
C LEU A 246 -0.21 1.10 -15.01
N VAL A 247 -0.26 -0.16 -15.44
CA VAL A 247 -1.13 -1.19 -14.83
C VAL A 247 -0.76 -1.38 -13.36
N GLY A 248 0.54 -1.48 -13.05
CA GLY A 248 1.04 -1.54 -11.67
C GLY A 248 0.64 -0.33 -10.83
N VAL A 249 0.67 0.88 -11.42
CA VAL A 249 0.21 2.12 -10.76
C VAL A 249 -1.29 2.08 -10.45
N ILE A 250 -2.11 1.62 -11.40
CA ILE A 250 -3.57 1.50 -11.23
C ILE A 250 -3.88 0.50 -10.11
N ILE A 251 -3.22 -0.66 -10.12
CA ILE A 251 -3.39 -1.70 -9.09
C ILE A 251 -3.01 -1.16 -7.72
N ALA A 252 -1.82 -0.57 -7.59
CA ALA A 252 -1.35 0.02 -6.33
C ALA A 252 -2.31 1.09 -5.82
N ALA A 253 -2.84 1.96 -6.70
CA ALA A 253 -3.80 2.99 -6.34
C ALA A 253 -5.10 2.41 -5.77
N VAL A 254 -5.63 1.34 -6.38
CA VAL A 254 -6.86 0.67 -5.91
C VAL A 254 -6.65 0.02 -4.54
N VAL A 255 -5.51 -0.64 -4.33
CA VAL A 255 -5.21 -1.33 -3.07
C VAL A 255 -4.98 -0.34 -1.93
N LEU A 256 -4.28 0.77 -2.19
CA LEU A 256 -3.96 1.80 -1.20
C LEU A 256 -5.10 2.77 -0.91
N LEU A 257 -6.14 2.79 -1.75
CA LEU A 257 -7.26 3.74 -1.66
C LEU A 257 -7.87 3.82 -0.26
N PRO A 258 -8.21 2.71 0.43
CA PRO A 258 -8.84 2.78 1.74
C PRO A 258 -7.92 3.41 2.79
N GLU A 259 -6.64 3.09 2.74
CA GLU A 259 -5.65 3.61 3.69
C GLU A 259 -5.37 5.09 3.45
N GLY A 260 -5.32 5.51 2.19
CA GLY A 260 -5.29 6.92 1.81
C GLY A 260 -6.48 7.69 2.39
N ILE A 261 -7.70 7.14 2.30
CA ILE A 261 -8.90 7.75 2.88
C ILE A 261 -8.77 7.85 4.41
N SER A 262 -8.36 6.79 5.09
CA SER A 262 -8.22 6.77 6.55
C SER A 262 -7.14 7.73 7.05
N ALA A 263 -5.99 7.80 6.36
CA ALA A 263 -4.93 8.77 6.65
C ALA A 263 -5.42 10.22 6.47
N ILE A 264 -6.02 10.54 5.32
CA ILE A 264 -6.56 11.90 5.05
C ILE A 264 -7.62 12.29 6.09
N LYS A 265 -8.49 11.34 6.48
CA LYS A 265 -9.51 11.58 7.51
C LYS A 265 -8.88 11.87 8.88
N ALA A 266 -7.80 11.19 9.25
CA ALA A 266 -7.05 11.46 10.48
C ALA A 266 -6.38 12.85 10.42
N ALA A 267 -5.72 13.20 9.31
CA ALA A 267 -5.14 14.53 9.11
C ALA A 267 -6.17 15.66 9.24
N ARG A 268 -7.38 15.48 8.66
CA ARG A 268 -8.51 16.43 8.77
C ARG A 268 -9.05 16.60 10.19
N LYS A 269 -8.81 15.64 11.07
CA LYS A 269 -9.21 15.63 12.49
C LYS A 269 -8.13 16.12 13.44
N ASN A 270 -7.04 16.68 12.89
CA ASN A 270 -5.86 17.09 13.66
C ASN A 270 -5.04 15.94 14.27
N GLN A 271 -5.12 14.75 13.67
CA GLN A 271 -4.43 13.54 14.10
C GLN A 271 -3.33 13.17 13.09
N LEU A 272 -2.40 14.09 12.83
CA LEU A 272 -1.37 13.88 11.80
C LEU A 272 -0.43 12.73 12.17
N GLN A 273 -0.09 12.55 13.45
CA GLN A 273 0.72 11.41 13.89
C GLN A 273 0.09 10.08 13.44
N THR A 274 -1.21 9.89 13.69
CA THR A 274 -1.97 8.72 13.26
C THR A 274 -1.98 8.58 11.74
N SER A 275 -2.18 9.69 11.02
CA SER A 275 -2.11 9.71 9.56
C SER A 275 -0.76 9.26 9.01
N LEU A 276 0.35 9.73 9.59
CA LEU A 276 1.71 9.36 9.17
C LEU A 276 2.06 7.93 9.56
N ASN A 277 1.65 7.48 10.74
CA ASN A 277 1.82 6.09 11.18
C ASN A 277 1.10 5.11 10.25
N LEU A 278 -0.13 5.43 9.83
CA LEU A 278 -0.87 4.64 8.84
C LEU A 278 -0.11 4.62 7.50
N ALA A 279 0.15 5.79 6.92
CA ALA A 279 0.82 5.90 5.62
C ALA A 279 2.20 5.22 5.59
N LEU A 280 3.10 5.54 6.52
CA LEU A 280 4.45 4.98 6.54
C LEU A 280 4.47 3.52 6.98
N GLY A 281 3.55 3.11 7.87
CA GLY A 281 3.36 1.71 8.24
C GLY A 281 2.93 0.86 7.04
N SER A 282 2.00 1.38 6.23
CA SER A 282 1.60 0.80 4.95
C SER A 282 2.77 0.62 3.99
N ALA A 283 3.57 1.68 3.77
CA ALA A 283 4.69 1.62 2.85
C ALA A 283 5.71 0.56 3.27
N LEU A 284 5.99 0.46 4.57
CA LEU A 284 6.89 -0.52 5.13
C LEU A 284 6.36 -1.95 5.04
N ALA A 285 5.07 -2.15 5.30
CA ALA A 285 4.44 -3.46 5.16
C ALA A 285 4.43 -3.88 3.69
N SER A 286 3.99 -2.99 2.80
CA SER A 286 3.95 -3.17 1.35
C SER A 286 5.29 -3.68 0.82
N ILE A 287 6.40 -2.96 1.00
CA ILE A 287 7.70 -3.44 0.50
C ILE A 287 8.28 -4.58 1.35
N GLY A 288 8.17 -4.49 2.68
CA GLY A 288 8.82 -5.39 3.62
C GLY A 288 8.27 -6.81 3.61
N LEU A 289 7.00 -6.98 3.21
CA LEU A 289 6.35 -8.28 3.07
C LEU A 289 6.19 -8.70 1.60
N THR A 290 5.98 -7.76 0.66
CA THR A 290 5.79 -8.11 -0.75
C THR A 290 7.06 -8.67 -1.39
N ILE A 291 8.22 -8.02 -1.16
CA ILE A 291 9.47 -8.50 -1.76
C ILE A 291 9.77 -9.95 -1.33
N PRO A 292 9.75 -10.31 -0.04
CA PRO A 292 9.91 -11.71 0.37
C PRO A 292 8.90 -12.66 -0.25
N ALA A 293 7.62 -12.30 -0.28
CA ALA A 293 6.56 -13.16 -0.82
C ALA A 293 6.74 -13.42 -2.32
N VAL A 294 7.03 -12.36 -3.09
CA VAL A 294 7.29 -12.45 -4.53
C VAL A 294 8.54 -13.27 -4.79
N VAL A 295 9.63 -13.06 -4.04
CA VAL A 295 10.86 -13.85 -4.17
C VAL A 295 10.59 -15.35 -3.95
N VAL A 296 9.83 -15.71 -2.91
CA VAL A 296 9.46 -17.12 -2.67
C VAL A 296 8.72 -17.71 -3.86
N VAL A 297 7.74 -17.00 -4.42
CA VAL A 297 7.00 -17.47 -5.60
C VAL A 297 7.91 -17.57 -6.82
N CYS A 298 8.73 -16.57 -7.11
CA CYS A 298 9.64 -16.60 -8.24
C CYS A 298 10.63 -17.77 -8.18
N LEU A 299 11.15 -18.09 -6.98
CA LEU A 299 12.03 -19.25 -6.78
C LEU A 299 11.28 -20.59 -6.88
N MET A 300 9.99 -20.65 -6.54
CA MET A 300 9.19 -21.87 -6.64
C MET A 300 8.74 -22.18 -8.06
N TYR A 301 8.49 -21.15 -8.87
CA TYR A 301 7.97 -21.26 -10.23
C TYR A 301 9.03 -20.99 -11.31
N ASP A 302 10.30 -20.81 -10.91
CA ASP A 302 11.42 -20.44 -11.80
C ASP A 302 11.09 -19.23 -12.70
N ILE A 303 10.48 -18.19 -12.11
CA ILE A 303 10.14 -16.94 -12.78
C ILE A 303 11.28 -15.95 -12.60
N ASP A 304 11.78 -15.37 -13.68
CA ASP A 304 12.76 -14.29 -13.64
C ASP A 304 12.16 -13.04 -12.99
N LEU A 305 12.81 -12.51 -11.95
CA LEU A 305 12.32 -11.36 -11.21
C LEU A 305 13.19 -10.13 -11.47
N VAL A 306 12.63 -9.16 -12.20
CA VAL A 306 13.26 -7.87 -12.40
C VAL A 306 12.96 -6.96 -11.20
N LEU A 307 13.91 -6.83 -10.28
CA LEU A 307 13.78 -5.90 -9.14
C LEU A 307 14.37 -4.51 -9.41
N GLY A 308 15.41 -4.42 -10.24
CA GLY A 308 16.09 -3.16 -10.53
C GLY A 308 15.15 -2.15 -11.19
N ILE A 309 14.97 -0.98 -10.56
CA ILE A 309 14.21 0.15 -11.13
C ILE A 309 15.08 0.99 -12.06
N ASP A 310 14.47 1.64 -13.05
CA ASP A 310 15.20 2.47 -14.00
C ASP A 310 15.74 3.78 -13.37
N VAL A 311 16.66 4.44 -14.08
CA VAL A 311 17.34 5.65 -13.58
C VAL A 311 16.37 6.80 -13.30
N LYS A 312 15.31 6.97 -14.11
CA LYS A 312 14.34 8.04 -13.89
C LYS A 312 13.56 7.77 -12.60
N SER A 313 13.12 6.53 -12.42
CA SER A 313 12.48 6.08 -11.18
C SER A 313 13.38 6.24 -9.95
N MET A 314 14.68 5.94 -10.06
CA MET A 314 15.65 6.16 -8.98
C MET A 314 15.75 7.65 -8.58
N VAL A 315 15.82 8.54 -9.57
CA VAL A 315 15.92 9.99 -9.34
C VAL A 315 14.64 10.53 -8.68
N LEU A 316 13.47 10.13 -9.18
CA LEU A 316 12.18 10.55 -8.62
C LEU A 316 11.98 10.00 -7.20
N LEU A 317 12.35 8.74 -6.96
CA LEU A 317 12.30 8.14 -5.63
C LEU A 317 13.21 8.90 -4.66
N ALA A 318 14.45 9.20 -5.06
CA ALA A 318 15.40 9.96 -4.25
C ALA A 318 14.86 11.37 -3.92
N LEU A 319 14.28 12.05 -4.91
CA LEU A 319 13.63 13.35 -4.72
C LEU A 319 12.48 13.27 -3.71
N SER A 320 11.60 12.28 -3.84
CA SER A 320 10.49 12.05 -2.91
C SER A 320 10.97 11.81 -1.48
N PHE A 321 11.97 10.95 -1.28
CA PHE A 321 12.56 10.75 0.06
C PHE A 321 13.15 12.01 0.63
N PHE A 322 13.89 12.77 -0.18
CA PHE A 322 14.50 14.00 0.26
C PHE A 322 13.46 15.02 0.72
N ILE A 323 12.38 15.20 -0.05
CA ILE A 323 11.27 16.09 0.31
C ILE A 323 10.56 15.60 1.58
N VAL A 324 10.24 14.30 1.68
CA VAL A 324 9.57 13.74 2.86
C VAL A 324 10.45 13.89 4.11
N MET A 325 11.76 13.61 4.02
CA MET A 325 12.69 13.81 5.13
C MET A 325 12.76 15.28 5.56
N LEU A 326 12.89 16.21 4.62
CA LEU A 326 12.91 17.64 4.92
C LEU A 326 11.60 18.12 5.55
N SER A 327 10.46 17.68 5.02
CA SER A 327 9.15 18.06 5.53
C SER A 327 8.89 17.52 6.93
N LEU A 328 9.32 16.27 7.21
CA LEU A 328 9.05 15.63 8.49
C LEU A 328 10.06 15.98 9.60
N ASN A 329 11.24 16.51 9.26
CA ASN A 329 12.27 16.85 10.24
C ASN A 329 11.88 18.00 11.19
N GLN A 330 10.97 18.89 10.76
CA GLN A 330 10.55 20.02 11.60
C GLN A 330 9.55 19.63 12.70
N GLY A 331 8.86 18.47 12.59
CA GLY A 331 7.85 18.03 13.56
C GLY A 331 6.55 18.82 13.53
N LYS A 332 6.40 19.69 12.52
CA LYS A 332 5.20 20.48 12.25
C LYS A 332 4.89 20.47 10.76
N THR A 333 3.61 20.54 10.39
CA THR A 333 3.19 20.57 8.98
C THR A 333 3.47 21.91 8.33
N ASN A 334 3.62 21.89 7.01
CA ASN A 334 3.59 23.07 6.17
C ASN A 334 2.82 22.72 4.88
N LEU A 335 1.87 23.58 4.52
CA LEU A 335 1.05 23.42 3.32
C LEU A 335 1.90 23.30 2.04
N HIS A 336 3.00 24.05 1.95
CA HIS A 336 3.87 24.05 0.77
C HIS A 336 4.53 22.68 0.55
N TYR A 337 4.92 21.97 1.61
CA TYR A 337 5.47 20.62 1.49
C TYR A 337 4.46 19.64 0.88
N GLY A 338 3.18 19.79 1.24
CA GLY A 338 2.10 19.01 0.64
C GLY A 338 1.96 19.26 -0.86
N VAL A 339 2.00 20.53 -1.29
CA VAL A 339 1.97 20.89 -2.72
C VAL A 339 3.16 20.29 -3.47
N VAL A 340 4.37 20.44 -2.94
CA VAL A 340 5.60 19.93 -3.58
C VAL A 340 5.55 18.42 -3.76
N LEU A 341 5.08 17.67 -2.75
CA LEU A 341 4.89 16.23 -2.85
C LEU A 341 3.85 15.86 -3.93
N LEU A 342 2.71 16.55 -3.99
CA LEU A 342 1.70 16.26 -5.01
C LEU A 342 2.17 16.57 -6.43
N VAL A 343 2.95 17.64 -6.62
CA VAL A 343 3.61 17.93 -7.91
C VAL A 343 4.61 16.82 -8.26
N SER A 344 5.37 16.32 -7.28
CA SER A 344 6.27 15.18 -7.47
C SER A 344 5.51 13.90 -7.87
N LEU A 345 4.30 13.68 -7.33
CA LEU A 345 3.45 12.56 -7.75
C LEU A 345 3.00 12.73 -9.21
N VAL A 346 2.53 13.92 -9.58
CA VAL A 346 2.11 14.21 -10.95
C VAL A 346 3.27 14.02 -11.91
N ALA A 347 4.47 14.48 -11.55
CA ALA A 347 5.67 14.25 -12.35
C ALA A 347 5.99 12.76 -12.50
N TYR A 348 5.87 11.96 -11.44
CA TYR A 348 6.03 10.50 -11.52
C TYR A 348 5.01 9.85 -12.46
N ILE A 349 3.72 10.11 -12.27
CA ILE A 349 2.65 9.54 -13.13
C ILE A 349 2.85 9.97 -14.58
N PHE A 350 3.20 11.24 -14.81
CA PHE A 350 3.49 11.75 -16.15
C PHE A 350 4.67 11.01 -16.79
N ASN A 351 5.77 10.78 -16.09
CA ASN A 351 6.92 10.03 -16.60
C ASN A 351 6.64 8.52 -16.76
N VAL A 352 5.62 7.98 -16.09
CA VAL A 352 5.13 6.62 -16.35
C VAL A 352 4.33 6.60 -17.65
N ILE A 353 3.42 7.55 -17.87
CA ILE A 353 2.58 7.60 -19.08
C ILE A 353 3.40 8.00 -20.31
N VAL A 354 4.29 8.98 -20.15
CA VAL A 354 5.16 9.55 -21.17
C VAL A 354 6.60 9.31 -20.74
N PRO A 355 7.17 8.12 -21.04
CA PRO A 355 8.49 7.71 -20.57
C PRO A 355 9.65 8.49 -21.18
#